data_AF-A0A317C6V2-F1
#
_entry.id   AF-A0A317C6V2-F1
#
_cell.length_a   1.000
_cell.length_b   1.000
_cell.length_c   1.000
_cell.angle_alpha   90.00
_cell.angle_beta   90.00
_cell.angle_gamma   90.00
#
_symmetry.space_group_name_H-M   'P 1'
#
loop_
_entity.id
_entity.type
_entity.pdbx_description
1 polymer ?
#
loop_
_entity_poly.entity_id
_entity_poly.type
_entity_poly.pdbx_seq_one_letter_code
_entity_poly.pdbx_strand_id
1 'polypeptide(L)'
;MRHLSICASALLLSACLSSSNDDSYASDFISDTAFKAAVTNTAPIADAGVDKNVAAGSTVSLDASGSSDIDSDILFYDWSTGITTATISSAALSETTIVNPSFTADEVGTYIFQVAVSDGIDTVTDEVTITVTDGTATGEGTTSGIECDYSSSTYNDSDSVNLPSLSDWTCTDTTRELIANGVPDHAVGTFPNAGNSNTISENEVAVIYPLAPVLTDKVIVLGGLSGALGYMLNGVEIDASTEGSCDDSGDFCSLTDNSASWSIEVLGQGGFDFGIDYNNAHVRPDGTYHYHGLPEAFILSLGVHSNKMTLIAWAADGFPIYARYGYSGVMSSVSPLVKMKGSYQLMLTQSPTRPSVDTFPLGTFKQDWEYVEGSGDLDECNGRFGVTPEFPNGIYHYYGTDTYPYLQRCVKGVVEDALEGDRS
;
A
#
# COMPACT_ATOMS: atom_id res chain seq x y z
N MET A 1 -2.10 -42.21 -53.97
CA MET A 1 -2.02 -43.67 -54.22
C MET A 1 -2.22 -44.34 -52.85
N ARG A 2 -3.03 -45.40 -52.63
CA ARG A 2 -2.94 -46.79 -53.17
C ARG A 2 -1.55 -47.38 -52.84
N HIS A 3 -1.36 -48.50 -52.12
CA HIS A 3 -2.20 -49.57 -51.54
C HIS A 3 -1.70 -49.90 -50.10
N LEU A 4 -2.33 -50.62 -49.15
CA LEU A 4 -3.27 -51.76 -49.07
C LEU A 4 -2.69 -53.18 -49.34
N SER A 5 -2.43 -53.94 -48.25
CA SER A 5 -2.34 -55.42 -48.18
C SER A 5 -2.61 -55.87 -46.72
N ILE A 6 -3.39 -56.91 -46.36
CA ILE A 6 -3.48 -58.33 -46.82
C ILE A 6 -2.34 -59.17 -46.21
N CYS A 7 -2.53 -60.30 -45.50
CA CYS A 7 -3.70 -61.15 -45.15
C CYS A 7 -3.42 -61.89 -43.80
N ALA A 8 -4.10 -62.94 -43.28
CA ALA A 8 -5.21 -63.84 -43.66
C ALA A 8 -5.79 -64.54 -42.38
N SER A 9 -6.76 -65.46 -42.56
CA SER A 9 -7.13 -66.58 -41.66
C SER A 9 -7.92 -66.23 -40.37
N ALA A 10 -8.71 -67.13 -39.77
CA ALA A 10 -9.14 -68.51 -40.13
C ALA A 10 -10.59 -68.81 -39.63
N LEU A 11 -11.05 -70.06 -39.76
CA LEU A 11 -12.42 -70.55 -39.49
C LEU A 11 -12.54 -71.36 -38.19
N LEU A 12 -13.76 -71.40 -37.62
CA LEU A 12 -14.50 -72.66 -37.44
C LEU A 12 -16.02 -72.41 -37.53
N LEU A 13 -16.80 -73.47 -37.79
CA LEU A 13 -18.17 -73.37 -38.29
C LEU A 13 -19.12 -74.35 -37.58
N SER A 14 -20.32 -73.92 -37.22
CA SER A 14 -21.52 -74.77 -37.19
C SER A 14 -22.79 -73.91 -37.16
N ALA A 15 -23.92 -74.44 -37.64
CA ALA A 15 -25.21 -73.77 -37.69
C ALA A 15 -26.35 -74.77 -37.46
N CYS A 16 -27.50 -74.29 -36.97
CA CYS A 16 -28.75 -75.01 -37.04
C CYS A 16 -29.91 -74.01 -37.12
N LEU A 17 -30.95 -74.31 -37.92
CA LEU A 17 -32.13 -73.47 -38.08
C LEU A 17 -33.37 -74.13 -37.46
N SER A 18 -34.29 -73.31 -36.96
CA SER A 18 -35.73 -73.58 -36.94
C SER A 18 -36.49 -72.27 -37.15
N SER A 19 -37.75 -72.36 -37.57
CA SER A 19 -38.48 -71.25 -38.21
C SER A 19 -39.95 -71.18 -37.81
N SER A 20 -40.48 -69.97 -37.66
CA SER A 20 -41.92 -69.69 -37.64
C SER A 20 -42.18 -68.25 -38.09
N ASN A 21 -42.97 -68.08 -39.16
CA ASN A 21 -43.58 -66.81 -39.51
C ASN A 21 -44.92 -66.68 -38.76
N ASP A 22 -45.37 -65.46 -38.49
CA ASP A 22 -46.72 -65.03 -38.90
C ASP A 22 -46.84 -63.49 -38.86
N ASP A 23 -47.79 -62.95 -39.62
CA ASP A 23 -47.99 -61.51 -39.82
C ASP A 23 -48.78 -60.84 -38.68
N SER A 24 -48.50 -59.56 -38.41
CA SER A 24 -49.56 -58.53 -38.30
C SER A 24 -49.00 -57.11 -38.17
N TYR A 25 -49.47 -56.21 -39.03
CA TYR A 25 -49.37 -54.76 -38.79
C TYR A 25 -50.53 -54.33 -37.89
N ALA A 26 -50.24 -53.96 -36.64
CA ALA A 26 -51.17 -53.26 -35.75
C ALA A 26 -50.47 -52.01 -35.20
N SER A 27 -51.08 -50.85 -35.38
CA SER A 27 -50.53 -49.56 -34.96
C SER A 27 -50.73 -49.38 -33.46
N ASP A 28 -49.65 -49.53 -32.67
CA ASP A 28 -49.67 -49.08 -31.29
C ASP A 28 -49.51 -47.55 -31.24
N PHE A 29 -50.55 -46.87 -30.77
CA PHE A 29 -50.57 -45.42 -30.58
C PHE A 29 -49.86 -45.10 -29.25
N ILE A 30 -48.53 -45.17 -29.25
CA ILE A 30 -47.76 -44.56 -28.16
C ILE A 30 -48.02 -43.05 -28.20
N SER A 31 -48.79 -42.60 -27.23
CA SER A 31 -49.04 -41.18 -26.97
C SER A 31 -47.71 -40.51 -26.64
N ASP A 32 -47.17 -39.74 -27.60
CA ASP A 32 -46.03 -38.84 -27.37
C ASP A 32 -46.47 -37.61 -26.57
N THR A 33 -46.96 -37.86 -25.36
CA THR A 33 -46.97 -36.89 -24.27
C THR A 33 -45.55 -36.81 -23.73
N ALA A 34 -44.66 -36.19 -24.51
CA ALA A 34 -43.32 -35.84 -24.08
C ALA A 34 -43.41 -35.10 -22.74
N PHE A 35 -42.97 -35.76 -21.66
CA PHE A 35 -42.99 -35.20 -20.32
C PHE A 35 -41.87 -34.15 -20.25
N LYS A 36 -42.16 -32.94 -20.74
CA LYS A 36 -41.29 -31.78 -20.57
C LYS A 36 -41.20 -31.53 -19.07
N ALA A 37 -40.15 -32.09 -18.46
CA ALA A 37 -39.81 -31.80 -17.08
C ALA A 37 -39.74 -30.28 -16.93
N ALA A 38 -40.52 -29.73 -16.01
CA ALA A 38 -40.34 -28.35 -15.61
C ALA A 38 -38.99 -28.28 -14.92
N VAL A 39 -38.01 -27.66 -15.58
CA VAL A 39 -36.83 -27.15 -14.89
C VAL A 39 -37.38 -26.14 -13.90
N THR A 40 -37.17 -26.40 -12.60
CA THR A 40 -37.60 -25.50 -11.53
C THR A 40 -36.57 -24.39 -11.45
N ASN A 41 -37.01 -23.16 -11.74
CA ASN A 41 -36.16 -21.98 -11.69
C ASN A 41 -35.42 -21.87 -10.34
N THR A 42 -34.15 -21.52 -10.37
CA THR A 42 -33.40 -21.06 -9.20
C THR A 42 -33.25 -19.56 -9.30
N ALA A 43 -33.73 -18.80 -8.31
CA ALA A 43 -33.57 -17.35 -8.32
C ALA A 43 -32.09 -16.93 -8.29
N PRO A 44 -31.71 -15.84 -8.98
CA PRO A 44 -30.31 -15.44 -9.14
C PRO A 44 -29.71 -14.89 -7.85
N ILE A 45 -28.39 -14.85 -7.80
CA ILE A 45 -27.61 -14.14 -6.78
C ILE A 45 -27.31 -12.74 -7.32
N ALA A 46 -27.83 -11.72 -6.64
CA ALA A 46 -27.41 -10.34 -6.82
C ALA A 46 -26.12 -10.07 -6.01
N ASP A 47 -25.23 -9.28 -6.58
CA ASP A 47 -24.01 -8.72 -5.96
C ASP A 47 -23.89 -7.29 -6.48
N ALA A 48 -23.92 -6.29 -5.58
CA ALA A 48 -23.80 -4.87 -5.90
C ALA A 48 -22.34 -4.35 -5.89
N GLY A 49 -21.39 -5.22 -5.52
CA GLY A 49 -20.00 -4.89 -5.24
C GLY A 49 -19.80 -4.28 -3.84
N VAL A 50 -18.53 -4.20 -3.42
CA VAL A 50 -18.17 -3.71 -2.08
C VAL A 50 -18.45 -2.21 -1.89
N ASP A 51 -18.81 -1.84 -0.65
CA ASP A 51 -18.91 -0.46 -0.16
C ASP A 51 -17.65 0.35 -0.47
N LYS A 52 -17.82 1.67 -0.70
CA LYS A 52 -16.73 2.55 -1.18
C LYS A 52 -16.75 3.88 -0.46
N ASN A 53 -15.57 4.37 -0.07
CA ASN A 53 -15.40 5.73 0.40
C ASN A 53 -14.73 6.56 -0.70
N VAL A 54 -15.22 7.78 -0.93
CA VAL A 54 -14.74 8.71 -1.98
C VAL A 54 -14.84 10.17 -1.52
N ALA A 55 -14.12 11.07 -2.20
CA ALA A 55 -14.28 12.52 -1.98
C ALA A 55 -15.43 13.10 -2.82
N ALA A 56 -16.05 14.19 -2.35
CA ALA A 56 -16.99 14.98 -3.15
C ALA A 56 -16.37 15.43 -4.49
N GLY A 57 -17.16 15.42 -5.55
CA GLY A 57 -16.74 15.60 -6.94
C GLY A 57 -16.22 14.35 -7.65
N SER A 58 -16.03 13.21 -6.95
CA SER A 58 -15.51 11.98 -7.57
C SER A 58 -16.54 11.33 -8.50
N THR A 59 -16.09 10.82 -9.66
CA THR A 59 -16.88 9.89 -10.47
C THR A 59 -16.68 8.46 -9.98
N VAL A 60 -17.77 7.78 -9.65
CA VAL A 60 -17.80 6.44 -9.05
C VAL A 60 -18.43 5.46 -10.02
N SER A 61 -17.80 4.30 -10.24
CA SER A 61 -18.45 3.16 -10.90
C SER A 61 -19.03 2.21 -9.85
N LEU A 62 -20.27 1.81 -10.05
CA LEU A 62 -20.83 0.61 -9.45
C LEU A 62 -20.46 -0.59 -10.34
N ASP A 63 -20.58 -1.81 -9.83
CA ASP A 63 -20.17 -3.03 -10.54
C ASP A 63 -20.96 -4.22 -9.99
N ALA A 64 -21.93 -4.73 -10.77
CA ALA A 64 -22.71 -5.91 -10.43
C ALA A 64 -22.21 -7.20 -11.11
N SER A 65 -20.97 -7.23 -11.64
CA SER A 65 -20.46 -8.37 -12.42
C SER A 65 -20.16 -9.63 -11.61
N GLY A 66 -20.25 -9.57 -10.27
CA GLY A 66 -20.29 -10.74 -9.39
C GLY A 66 -21.66 -11.46 -9.37
N SER A 67 -22.72 -10.81 -9.86
CA SER A 67 -24.07 -11.39 -9.93
C SER A 67 -24.08 -12.64 -10.82
N SER A 68 -24.78 -13.68 -10.38
CA SER A 68 -24.71 -15.00 -11.01
C SER A 68 -26.01 -15.79 -10.89
N ASP A 69 -26.21 -16.71 -11.84
CA ASP A 69 -27.24 -17.74 -11.78
C ASP A 69 -26.61 -19.13 -11.98
N ILE A 70 -27.24 -20.16 -11.39
CA ILE A 70 -26.80 -21.55 -11.41
C ILE A 70 -27.41 -22.36 -12.57
N ASP A 71 -28.60 -22.01 -13.03
CA ASP A 71 -29.24 -22.62 -14.21
C ASP A 71 -28.65 -22.07 -15.54
N SER A 72 -27.85 -21.00 -15.44
CA SER A 72 -27.13 -20.28 -16.50
C SER A 72 -28.01 -19.44 -17.43
N ASP A 73 -29.11 -18.89 -16.89
CA ASP A 73 -30.00 -17.98 -17.60
C ASP A 73 -29.43 -16.54 -17.73
N ILE A 74 -30.08 -15.71 -18.55
CA ILE A 74 -29.59 -14.37 -18.89
C ILE A 74 -30.03 -13.36 -17.83
N LEU A 75 -29.06 -12.77 -17.13
CA LEU A 75 -29.31 -11.74 -16.12
C LEU A 75 -29.60 -10.36 -16.72
N PHE A 76 -30.67 -9.74 -16.21
CA PHE A 76 -31.06 -8.36 -16.41
C PHE A 76 -30.85 -7.57 -15.11
N TYR A 77 -30.48 -6.30 -15.23
CA TYR A 77 -30.13 -5.41 -14.11
C TYR A 77 -31.05 -4.19 -14.14
N ASP A 78 -31.48 -3.71 -12.97
CA ASP A 78 -32.05 -2.37 -12.82
C ASP A 78 -31.55 -1.73 -11.50
N TRP A 79 -30.78 -0.65 -11.64
CA TRP A 79 -30.19 0.07 -10.53
C TRP A 79 -31.05 1.24 -10.05
N SER A 80 -31.26 1.34 -8.75
CA SER A 80 -32.01 2.44 -8.13
C SER A 80 -31.19 3.15 -7.05
N THR A 81 -31.43 4.46 -6.90
CA THR A 81 -30.94 5.23 -5.75
C THR A 81 -31.77 4.87 -4.53
N GLY A 82 -31.17 4.12 -3.60
CA GLY A 82 -31.66 3.97 -2.24
C GLY A 82 -31.54 5.27 -1.44
N ILE A 83 -31.71 5.17 -0.13
CA ILE A 83 -31.75 6.34 0.74
C ILE A 83 -30.38 7.04 0.74
N THR A 84 -30.36 8.34 0.43
CA THR A 84 -29.20 9.20 0.66
C THR A 84 -29.39 10.04 1.93
N THR A 85 -28.28 10.30 2.63
CA THR A 85 -28.21 11.29 3.72
C THR A 85 -27.70 12.65 3.24
N ALA A 86 -27.28 12.78 1.98
CA ALA A 86 -26.86 14.05 1.38
C ALA A 86 -28.06 14.99 1.21
N THR A 87 -27.98 16.19 1.80
CA THR A 87 -29.15 17.06 2.00
C THR A 87 -29.77 17.58 0.69
N ILE A 88 -28.96 17.81 -0.35
CA ILE A 88 -29.39 18.33 -1.66
C ILE A 88 -28.55 17.74 -2.82
N SER A 89 -28.40 16.41 -2.89
CA SER A 89 -27.72 15.78 -4.04
C SER A 89 -28.56 15.88 -5.33
N SER A 90 -27.86 16.01 -6.46
CA SER A 90 -28.36 15.92 -7.84
C SER A 90 -27.83 14.70 -8.60
N ALA A 91 -27.12 13.80 -7.92
CA ALA A 91 -26.47 12.64 -8.50
C ALA A 91 -27.46 11.72 -9.25
N ALA A 92 -27.05 11.31 -10.45
CA ALA A 92 -27.78 10.36 -11.28
C ALA A 92 -26.80 9.32 -11.85
N LEU A 93 -27.27 8.08 -11.99
CA LEU A 93 -26.55 7.03 -12.71
C LEU A 93 -26.57 7.32 -14.22
N SER A 94 -25.48 6.96 -14.90
CA SER A 94 -25.29 7.15 -16.34
C SER A 94 -26.25 6.33 -17.21
N GLU A 95 -26.73 5.20 -16.68
CA GLU A 95 -27.72 4.27 -17.23
C GLU A 95 -28.16 3.37 -16.06
N THR A 96 -29.42 2.93 -15.94
CA THR A 96 -29.83 2.02 -14.82
C THR A 96 -29.79 0.54 -15.19
N THR A 97 -29.76 0.23 -16.49
CA THR A 97 -30.01 -1.14 -17.00
C THR A 97 -28.75 -1.93 -17.35
N ILE A 98 -27.57 -1.45 -16.95
CA ILE A 98 -26.26 -2.05 -17.25
C ILE A 98 -25.59 -2.59 -15.98
N VAL A 99 -24.68 -3.55 -16.16
CA VAL A 99 -23.94 -4.21 -15.07
C VAL A 99 -23.12 -3.19 -14.24
N ASN A 100 -22.45 -2.26 -14.92
CA ASN A 100 -21.46 -1.34 -14.31
C ASN A 100 -21.81 0.12 -14.64
N PRO A 101 -22.83 0.72 -14.01
CA PRO A 101 -23.17 2.12 -14.19
C PRO A 101 -22.25 3.03 -13.37
N SER A 102 -22.33 4.34 -13.62
CA SER A 102 -21.51 5.33 -12.93
C SER A 102 -22.29 6.59 -12.57
N PHE A 103 -21.89 7.26 -11.49
CA PHE A 103 -22.43 8.56 -11.08
C PHE A 103 -21.31 9.49 -10.62
N THR A 104 -21.61 10.78 -10.46
CA THR A 104 -20.72 11.72 -9.76
C THR A 104 -21.25 11.93 -8.35
N ALA A 105 -20.41 11.65 -7.36
CA ALA A 105 -20.64 11.92 -5.94
C ALA A 105 -20.57 13.44 -5.70
N ASP A 106 -21.68 14.16 -5.87
CA ASP A 106 -21.70 15.62 -5.94
C ASP A 106 -21.69 16.32 -4.58
N GLU A 107 -22.36 15.74 -3.59
CA GLU A 107 -22.49 16.28 -2.22
C GLU A 107 -21.93 15.31 -1.16
N VAL A 108 -21.52 15.87 -0.01
CA VAL A 108 -21.02 15.11 1.16
C VAL A 108 -22.19 14.36 1.83
N GLY A 109 -21.98 13.08 2.15
CA GLY A 109 -22.99 12.21 2.76
C GLY A 109 -22.90 10.75 2.31
N THR A 110 -23.88 9.95 2.70
CA THR A 110 -23.99 8.54 2.32
C THR A 110 -24.98 8.38 1.17
N TYR A 111 -24.64 7.54 0.19
CA TYR A 111 -25.46 7.18 -0.95
C TYR A 111 -25.58 5.66 -0.97
N ILE A 112 -26.79 5.13 -0.79
CA ILE A 112 -27.04 3.70 -0.92
C ILE A 112 -27.60 3.46 -2.33
N PHE A 113 -27.02 2.53 -3.08
CA PHE A 113 -27.53 2.10 -4.38
C PHE A 113 -27.97 0.65 -4.28
N GLN A 114 -29.17 0.35 -4.79
CA GLN A 114 -29.71 -1.01 -4.83
C GLN A 114 -29.73 -1.48 -6.29
N VAL A 115 -29.15 -2.65 -6.56
CA VAL A 115 -29.32 -3.36 -7.84
C VAL A 115 -30.41 -4.40 -7.69
N ALA A 116 -31.36 -4.43 -8.62
CA ALA A 116 -32.26 -5.57 -8.83
C ALA A 116 -31.72 -6.42 -9.98
N VAL A 117 -31.59 -7.73 -9.76
CA VAL A 117 -31.09 -8.71 -10.72
C VAL A 117 -32.17 -9.75 -10.99
N SER A 118 -32.48 -10.00 -12.25
CA SER A 118 -33.53 -10.94 -12.69
C SER A 118 -33.05 -11.85 -13.81
N ASP A 119 -33.47 -13.11 -13.76
CA ASP A 119 -33.34 -14.14 -14.81
C ASP A 119 -34.50 -14.08 -15.85
N GLY A 120 -35.51 -13.21 -15.63
CA GLY A 120 -36.75 -13.13 -16.40
C GLY A 120 -37.95 -13.89 -15.81
N ILE A 121 -37.80 -14.54 -14.65
CA ILE A 121 -38.82 -15.28 -13.90
C ILE A 121 -38.90 -14.76 -12.45
N ASP A 122 -37.78 -14.79 -11.73
CA ASP A 122 -37.60 -14.30 -10.36
C ASP A 122 -36.76 -13.01 -10.35
N THR A 123 -36.59 -12.37 -9.18
CA THR A 123 -35.78 -11.15 -9.02
C THR A 123 -35.24 -11.08 -7.60
N VAL A 124 -33.95 -10.76 -7.45
CA VAL A 124 -33.26 -10.59 -6.16
C VAL A 124 -32.54 -9.24 -6.14
N THR A 125 -32.38 -8.64 -4.96
CA THR A 125 -31.76 -7.32 -4.78
C THR A 125 -30.56 -7.36 -3.86
N ASP A 126 -29.55 -6.56 -4.14
CA ASP A 126 -28.42 -6.29 -3.25
C ASP A 126 -28.10 -4.78 -3.19
N GLU A 127 -27.39 -4.33 -2.16
CA GLU A 127 -27.11 -2.91 -1.88
C GLU A 127 -25.62 -2.61 -1.69
N VAL A 128 -25.16 -1.48 -2.25
CA VAL A 128 -23.81 -0.95 -2.07
C VAL A 128 -23.85 0.47 -1.50
N THR A 129 -23.06 0.71 -0.45
CA THR A 129 -22.95 1.99 0.26
C THR A 129 -21.74 2.78 -0.24
N ILE A 130 -21.99 4.00 -0.71
CA ILE A 130 -20.94 4.96 -1.07
C ILE A 130 -20.92 6.08 -0.04
N THR A 131 -19.86 6.19 0.75
CA THR A 131 -19.64 7.30 1.68
C THR A 131 -18.82 8.38 0.99
N VAL A 132 -19.38 9.57 0.90
CA VAL A 132 -18.75 10.73 0.27
C VAL A 132 -18.30 11.69 1.37
N THR A 133 -16.99 11.85 1.53
CA THR A 133 -16.39 12.83 2.46
C THR A 133 -16.14 14.17 1.76
N ASP A 134 -16.01 15.24 2.53
CA ASP A 134 -15.49 16.49 1.96
C ASP A 134 -14.05 16.28 1.48
N GLY A 135 -13.72 16.83 0.31
CA GLY A 135 -12.35 16.83 -0.21
C GLY A 135 -11.42 17.72 0.63
N THR A 136 -11.97 18.67 1.40
CA THR A 136 -11.19 19.40 2.41
C THR A 136 -11.02 18.55 3.66
N ALA A 137 -10.03 17.67 3.65
CA ALA A 137 -9.63 16.92 4.81
C ALA A 137 -9.13 17.84 5.94
N THR A 138 -9.95 18.05 6.97
CA THR A 138 -9.43 18.38 8.31
C THR A 138 -8.57 17.22 8.75
N GLY A 139 -7.25 17.43 8.86
CA GLY A 139 -6.28 16.40 9.21
C GLY A 139 -6.31 15.99 10.69
N GLU A 140 -7.51 15.73 11.22
CA GLU A 140 -7.83 15.30 12.57
C GLU A 140 -8.25 13.82 12.55
N GLY A 141 -7.35 12.95 12.06
CA GLY A 141 -7.55 11.50 12.06
C GLY A 141 -6.95 10.88 13.31
N THR A 142 -7.73 10.17 14.13
CA THR A 142 -7.15 9.42 15.26
C THR A 142 -6.49 8.13 14.79
N THR A 143 -5.32 7.82 15.36
CA THR A 143 -4.56 6.58 15.12
C THR A 143 -4.74 5.56 16.26
N SER A 144 -5.65 5.83 17.20
CA SER A 144 -5.95 4.95 18.33
C SER A 144 -6.45 3.56 17.89
N GLY A 145 -6.01 2.53 18.60
CA GLY A 145 -6.27 1.12 18.29
C GLY A 145 -5.42 0.51 17.16
N ILE A 146 -4.77 1.32 16.31
CA ILE A 146 -3.92 0.83 15.21
C ILE A 146 -2.50 0.59 15.72
N GLU A 147 -2.00 -0.65 15.62
CA GLU A 147 -0.68 -1.08 16.16
C GLU A 147 -0.43 -0.62 17.61
N CYS A 148 -1.48 -0.65 18.44
CA CYS A 148 -1.46 -0.19 19.83
C CYS A 148 -1.09 -1.27 20.86
N ASP A 149 -0.94 -2.51 20.42
CA ASP A 149 -0.48 -3.67 21.18
C ASP A 149 0.65 -4.42 20.42
N TYR A 150 1.40 -3.70 19.55
CA TYR A 150 2.50 -4.31 18.79
C TYR A 150 3.65 -4.63 19.75
N SER A 151 4.07 -5.90 19.78
CA SER A 151 5.21 -6.37 20.57
C SER A 151 6.05 -7.33 19.74
N SER A 152 7.34 -7.05 19.63
CA SER A 152 8.33 -7.89 18.95
C SER A 152 9.49 -8.19 19.90
N SER A 153 9.82 -9.49 20.01
CA SER A 153 10.96 -9.99 20.78
C SER A 153 11.62 -11.12 19.99
N THR A 154 12.55 -10.74 19.12
CA THR A 154 13.18 -11.62 18.12
C THR A 154 14.69 -11.61 18.32
N TYR A 155 15.34 -12.77 18.43
CA TYR A 155 16.80 -12.82 18.48
C TYR A 155 17.39 -12.66 17.08
N ASN A 156 18.23 -11.65 16.87
CA ASN A 156 18.92 -11.43 15.61
C ASN A 156 20.27 -12.17 15.62
N ASP A 157 20.37 -13.23 14.84
CA ASP A 157 21.54 -14.11 14.72
C ASP A 157 22.56 -13.66 13.66
N SER A 158 22.41 -12.46 13.10
CA SER A 158 23.44 -11.84 12.26
C SER A 158 24.75 -11.69 13.04
N ASP A 159 25.88 -12.07 12.42
CA ASP A 159 27.24 -12.01 13.03
C ASP A 159 27.58 -10.64 13.65
N SER A 160 27.02 -9.56 13.10
CA SER A 160 27.23 -8.17 13.53
C SER A 160 26.20 -7.64 14.53
N VAL A 161 25.29 -8.49 15.01
CA VAL A 161 24.27 -8.15 16.02
C VAL A 161 24.34 -9.13 17.19
N ASN A 162 23.96 -10.40 16.98
CA ASN A 162 23.99 -11.46 18.00
C ASN A 162 23.30 -11.05 19.33
N LEU A 163 22.19 -10.32 19.24
CA LEU A 163 21.44 -9.69 20.34
C LEU A 163 19.92 -9.89 20.16
N PRO A 164 19.12 -9.80 21.23
CA PRO A 164 17.68 -9.66 21.09
C PRO A 164 17.34 -8.29 20.46
N SER A 165 16.42 -8.28 19.50
CA SER A 165 15.63 -7.09 19.15
C SER A 165 14.38 -7.06 20.03
N LEU A 166 14.12 -5.91 20.64
CA LEU A 166 12.97 -5.65 21.50
C LEU A 166 12.28 -4.36 21.03
N SER A 167 10.98 -4.45 20.77
CA SER A 167 10.14 -3.29 20.45
C SER A 167 8.70 -3.51 20.91
N ASP A 168 8.25 -2.72 21.87
CA ASP A 168 6.91 -2.71 22.43
C ASP A 168 6.26 -1.33 22.19
N TRP A 169 5.25 -1.29 21.32
CA TRP A 169 4.37 -0.14 21.14
C TRP A 169 3.09 -0.33 21.95
N THR A 170 2.77 0.64 22.79
CA THR A 170 1.55 0.67 23.62
C THR A 170 0.77 1.97 23.40
N CYS A 171 -0.48 2.02 23.84
CA CYS A 171 -1.34 3.21 23.71
C CYS A 171 -2.09 3.54 25.02
N THR A 172 -2.23 4.84 25.26
CA THR A 172 -3.14 5.42 26.27
C THR A 172 -4.41 5.96 25.59
N ASP A 173 -5.22 6.75 26.31
CA ASP A 173 -6.35 7.49 25.71
C ASP A 173 -5.90 8.56 24.68
N THR A 174 -4.65 9.03 24.77
CA THR A 174 -4.14 10.20 24.00
C THR A 174 -2.78 10.01 23.34
N THR A 175 -1.96 9.08 23.83
CA THR A 175 -0.56 8.88 23.40
C THR A 175 -0.29 7.46 22.93
N ARG A 176 0.61 7.33 21.96
CA ARG A 176 1.30 6.11 21.55
C ARG A 176 2.70 6.16 22.14
N GLU A 177 3.13 5.08 22.79
CA GLU A 177 4.41 5.02 23.50
C GLU A 177 5.21 3.82 22.98
N LEU A 178 6.46 4.06 22.58
CA LEU A 178 7.42 3.01 22.17
C LEU A 178 8.46 2.84 23.27
N ILE A 179 8.68 1.59 23.68
CA ILE A 179 9.87 1.15 24.42
C ILE A 179 10.61 0.12 23.57
N ALA A 180 11.87 0.38 23.22
CA ALA A 180 12.69 -0.51 22.40
C ALA A 180 14.18 -0.44 22.76
N ASN A 181 14.98 -1.38 22.26
CA ASN A 181 16.44 -1.41 22.45
C ASN A 181 17.25 -1.01 21.19
N GLY A 182 16.59 -0.50 20.14
CA GLY A 182 17.23 -0.01 18.91
C GLY A 182 17.95 -1.08 18.06
N VAL A 183 17.83 -2.37 18.42
CA VAL A 183 18.42 -3.49 17.69
C VAL A 183 17.46 -3.95 16.58
N PRO A 184 17.89 -4.10 15.32
CA PRO A 184 17.03 -4.58 14.24
C PRO A 184 16.59 -6.03 14.44
N ASP A 185 15.35 -6.33 14.08
CA ASP A 185 14.72 -7.66 14.14
C ASP A 185 15.01 -8.56 12.91
N HIS A 186 15.76 -8.04 11.95
CA HIS A 186 16.00 -8.63 10.63
C HIS A 186 17.49 -8.81 10.34
N ALA A 187 17.82 -9.59 9.30
CA ALA A 187 19.20 -9.76 8.85
C ALA A 187 19.82 -8.42 8.41
N VAL A 188 21.06 -8.16 8.84
CA VAL A 188 21.82 -6.94 8.53
C VAL A 188 23.06 -7.21 7.67
N GLY A 189 23.72 -6.15 7.21
CA GLY A 189 25.08 -6.22 6.66
C GLY A 189 26.16 -6.43 7.72
N THR A 190 27.41 -6.59 7.27
CA THR A 190 28.56 -6.68 8.18
C THR A 190 28.90 -5.30 8.74
N PHE A 191 28.96 -5.21 10.06
CA PHE A 191 29.49 -4.09 10.83
C PHE A 191 30.45 -4.63 11.91
N PRO A 192 31.62 -3.98 12.14
CA PRO A 192 32.18 -2.90 11.34
C PRO A 192 32.62 -3.36 9.94
N ASN A 193 32.64 -2.44 8.99
CA ASN A 193 33.11 -2.63 7.61
C ASN A 193 34.09 -1.51 7.18
N ALA A 194 34.37 -1.39 5.88
CA ALA A 194 35.35 -0.44 5.35
C ALA A 194 34.89 1.02 5.34
N GLY A 195 33.59 1.27 5.12
CA GLY A 195 33.00 2.61 5.15
C GLY A 195 32.46 3.01 6.54
N ASN A 196 32.15 2.03 7.40
CA ASN A 196 31.64 2.26 8.75
C ASN A 196 32.38 1.41 9.79
N SER A 197 33.17 2.05 10.66
CA SER A 197 33.99 1.39 11.68
C SER A 197 33.25 1.05 12.99
N ASN A 198 31.94 1.28 13.08
CA ASN A 198 31.17 1.15 14.31
C ASN A 198 30.54 -0.26 14.42
N THR A 199 30.11 -0.65 15.62
CA THR A 199 29.48 -1.94 15.92
C THR A 199 28.09 -1.72 16.48
N ILE A 200 27.10 -2.52 16.09
CA ILE A 200 25.72 -2.40 16.58
C ILE A 200 25.69 -2.72 18.08
N SER A 201 24.97 -1.92 18.87
CA SER A 201 24.68 -2.21 20.28
C SER A 201 23.28 -1.76 20.67
N GLU A 202 22.76 -2.36 21.75
CA GLU A 202 21.52 -1.90 22.38
C GLU A 202 21.62 -0.42 22.75
N ASN A 203 20.57 0.34 22.43
CA ASN A 203 20.40 1.75 22.76
C ASN A 203 18.96 1.95 23.26
N GLU A 204 18.78 2.65 24.39
CA GLU A 204 17.46 2.83 24.99
C GLU A 204 16.60 3.78 24.13
N VAL A 205 15.52 3.25 23.57
CA VAL A 205 14.53 4.01 22.80
C VAL A 205 13.26 4.11 23.62
N ALA A 206 12.92 5.33 24.03
CA ALA A 206 11.67 5.65 24.72
C ALA A 206 11.09 6.92 24.11
N VAL A 207 9.97 6.82 23.37
CA VAL A 207 9.32 7.96 22.70
C VAL A 207 7.80 7.92 22.82
N ILE A 208 7.19 9.11 22.76
CA ILE A 208 5.74 9.33 22.96
C ILE A 208 5.23 10.20 21.81
N TYR A 209 4.20 9.74 21.10
CA TYR A 209 3.58 10.42 19.95
C TYR A 209 2.05 10.56 20.14
N PRO A 210 1.39 11.58 19.54
CA PRO A 210 -0.05 11.76 19.71
C PRO A 210 -0.89 10.71 18.95
N LEU A 211 -1.98 10.25 19.56
CA LEU A 211 -3.01 9.41 18.91
C LEU A 211 -4.06 10.23 18.14
N ALA A 212 -3.95 11.55 18.16
CA ALA A 212 -4.72 12.47 17.32
C ALA A 212 -3.75 13.45 16.65
N PRO A 213 -2.91 12.98 15.71
CA PRO A 213 -2.01 13.85 14.96
C PRO A 213 -2.80 14.94 14.22
N VAL A 214 -2.32 16.19 14.28
CA VAL A 214 -2.99 17.37 13.70
C VAL A 214 -2.15 17.91 12.56
N LEU A 215 -2.63 17.80 11.32
CA LEU A 215 -1.94 18.30 10.13
C LEU A 215 -1.84 19.84 10.13
N THR A 216 -0.72 20.38 9.64
CA THR A 216 -0.50 21.83 9.51
C THR A 216 0.12 22.21 8.17
N ASP A 217 0.03 23.48 7.79
CA ASP A 217 0.73 24.07 6.64
C ASP A 217 2.25 24.29 6.89
N LYS A 218 2.79 23.83 8.02
CA LYS A 218 4.22 24.01 8.36
C LYS A 218 5.01 22.76 8.03
N VAL A 219 6.12 22.96 7.33
CA VAL A 219 7.18 21.97 7.15
C VAL A 219 8.17 22.07 8.31
N ILE A 220 8.28 21.03 9.14
CA ILE A 220 9.24 20.92 10.24
C ILE A 220 10.32 19.91 9.85
N VAL A 221 11.54 20.37 9.57
CA VAL A 221 12.67 19.48 9.24
C VAL A 221 13.20 18.82 10.51
N LEU A 222 13.37 17.49 10.46
CA LEU A 222 13.94 16.65 11.52
C LEU A 222 15.08 15.78 10.94
N GLY A 223 15.73 14.99 11.79
CA GLY A 223 16.96 14.23 11.50
C GLY A 223 18.17 14.78 12.25
N GLY A 224 19.15 13.92 12.54
CA GLY A 224 20.34 14.24 13.33
C GLY A 224 20.04 15.00 14.63
N LEU A 225 20.71 16.13 14.83
CA LEU A 225 20.56 16.98 16.02
C LEU A 225 19.15 17.58 16.21
N SER A 226 18.26 17.50 15.23
CA SER A 226 16.85 17.91 15.36
C SER A 226 15.94 16.81 15.87
N GLY A 227 16.46 15.61 16.16
CA GLY A 227 15.69 14.45 16.62
C GLY A 227 15.18 13.57 15.48
N ALA A 228 14.81 12.33 15.81
CA ALA A 228 14.37 11.33 14.83
C ALA A 228 13.10 11.76 14.07
N LEU A 229 12.98 11.33 12.80
CA LEU A 229 11.80 11.56 11.97
C LEU A 229 10.63 10.63 12.33
N GLY A 230 10.90 9.59 13.12
CA GLY A 230 10.01 8.52 13.51
C GLY A 230 10.78 7.25 13.85
N TYR A 231 10.07 6.20 14.25
CA TYR A 231 10.64 4.87 14.47
C TYR A 231 9.83 3.82 13.70
N MET A 232 10.54 2.85 13.12
CA MET A 232 9.95 1.67 12.52
C MET A 232 9.29 0.79 13.59
N LEU A 233 8.34 -0.08 13.21
CA LEU A 233 7.63 -0.91 14.18
C LEU A 233 8.58 -1.82 14.98
N ASN A 234 9.74 -2.20 14.43
CA ASN A 234 10.83 -2.90 15.14
C ASN A 234 11.70 -2.03 16.07
N GLY A 235 11.33 -0.77 16.31
CA GLY A 235 11.99 0.10 17.28
C GLY A 235 13.30 0.74 16.79
N VAL A 236 13.66 0.57 15.52
CA VAL A 236 14.85 1.19 14.91
C VAL A 236 14.53 2.59 14.36
N GLU A 237 15.49 3.50 14.52
CA GLU A 237 15.36 4.94 14.23
C GLU A 237 15.33 5.25 12.72
N ILE A 238 14.49 6.23 12.34
CA ILE A 238 14.52 6.85 11.01
C ILE A 238 15.30 8.17 11.07
N ASP A 239 16.48 8.18 10.44
CA ASP A 239 17.23 9.39 10.15
C ASP A 239 17.68 9.38 8.68
N ALA A 240 16.89 10.03 7.83
CA ALA A 240 17.14 10.15 6.39
C ALA A 240 17.97 11.40 6.01
N SER A 241 18.62 12.02 7.00
CA SER A 241 19.58 13.11 6.82
C SER A 241 21.02 12.60 7.01
N THR A 242 22.01 13.46 6.75
CA THR A 242 23.43 13.11 6.92
C THR A 242 24.14 14.04 7.90
N GLU A 243 25.25 13.58 8.45
CA GLU A 243 26.30 14.43 9.01
C GLU A 243 27.42 14.74 8.00
N GLY A 244 27.34 14.29 6.73
CA GLY A 244 28.33 14.59 5.71
C GLY A 244 28.13 15.92 4.97
N SER A 245 29.20 16.67 4.72
CA SER A 245 29.17 17.86 3.85
C SER A 245 30.48 18.13 3.09
N CYS A 246 30.38 18.91 2.02
CA CYS A 246 31.48 19.46 1.23
C CYS A 246 31.43 20.98 1.17
N ASP A 247 32.60 21.60 1.03
CA ASP A 247 32.72 23.02 0.70
C ASP A 247 32.34 23.34 -0.76
N ASP A 248 32.33 24.63 -1.13
CA ASP A 248 31.97 25.09 -2.48
C ASP A 248 32.93 24.59 -3.59
N SER A 249 34.17 24.21 -3.26
CA SER A 249 35.11 23.60 -4.22
C SER A 249 34.88 22.09 -4.38
N GLY A 250 34.54 21.39 -3.29
CA GLY A 250 34.54 19.94 -3.22
C GLY A 250 35.92 19.33 -3.01
N ASP A 251 36.96 20.15 -2.78
CA ASP A 251 38.28 19.68 -2.33
C ASP A 251 38.25 19.29 -0.83
N PHE A 252 37.31 19.83 -0.05
CA PHE A 252 37.17 19.58 1.39
C PHE A 252 35.78 19.02 1.71
N CYS A 253 35.73 17.69 1.85
CA CYS A 253 34.52 16.95 2.24
C CYS A 253 34.75 16.15 3.54
N SER A 254 33.70 16.04 4.35
CA SER A 254 33.62 15.23 5.55
C SER A 254 32.37 14.34 5.50
N LEU A 255 32.41 13.18 6.16
CA LEU A 255 31.23 12.32 6.36
C LEU A 255 30.62 12.47 7.77
N THR A 256 31.26 13.28 8.63
CA THR A 256 30.93 13.45 10.06
C THR A 256 31.07 14.92 10.51
N ASP A 257 30.83 15.85 9.59
CA ASP A 257 30.76 17.30 9.81
C ASP A 257 29.85 17.90 8.73
N ASN A 258 28.71 18.44 9.13
CA ASN A 258 27.68 19.01 8.25
C ASN A 258 27.73 20.55 8.16
N SER A 259 28.82 21.17 8.61
CA SER A 259 28.95 22.63 8.67
C SER A 259 29.27 23.32 7.33
N ALA A 260 29.56 22.57 6.26
CA ALA A 260 29.85 23.11 4.93
C ALA A 260 28.61 23.21 4.01
N SER A 261 28.73 23.95 2.91
CA SER A 261 27.61 24.39 2.07
C SER A 261 26.75 23.26 1.44
N TRP A 262 27.37 22.12 1.13
CA TRP A 262 26.76 21.05 0.34
C TRP A 262 26.63 19.76 1.16
N SER A 263 25.41 19.39 1.54
CA SER A 263 25.12 18.23 2.38
C SER A 263 25.05 16.97 1.52
N ILE A 264 25.82 15.94 1.88
CA ILE A 264 26.01 14.74 1.05
C ILE A 264 24.80 13.80 1.15
N GLU A 265 24.37 13.18 0.05
CA GLU A 265 23.36 12.13 0.11
C GLU A 265 23.97 10.78 0.53
N VAL A 266 23.33 10.10 1.48
CA VAL A 266 23.75 8.74 1.88
C VAL A 266 23.30 7.70 0.86
N LEU A 267 22.17 7.93 0.17
CA LEU A 267 21.58 7.04 -0.82
C LEU A 267 21.54 7.66 -2.22
N GLY A 268 21.57 6.83 -3.26
CA GLY A 268 21.42 7.27 -4.65
C GLY A 268 22.67 7.86 -5.31
N GLN A 269 23.76 8.04 -4.57
CA GLN A 269 25.06 8.49 -5.07
C GLN A 269 26.16 7.40 -4.97
N GLY A 270 27.31 7.64 -5.59
CA GLY A 270 28.44 6.70 -5.59
C GLY A 270 29.83 7.37 -5.51
N GLY A 271 29.89 8.59 -4.98
CA GLY A 271 31.15 9.32 -4.69
C GLY A 271 31.62 9.16 -3.24
N PHE A 272 30.74 8.83 -2.30
CA PHE A 272 31.03 8.70 -0.88
C PHE A 272 30.49 7.38 -0.30
N ASP A 273 31.31 6.68 0.49
CA ASP A 273 30.98 5.43 1.15
C ASP A 273 30.70 5.67 2.65
N PHE A 274 29.44 5.56 3.05
CA PHE A 274 29.00 5.62 4.45
C PHE A 274 28.97 4.23 5.14
N GLY A 275 29.41 3.18 4.43
CA GLY A 275 29.41 1.79 4.91
C GLY A 275 28.02 1.20 5.11
N ILE A 276 27.02 1.66 4.34
CA ILE A 276 25.62 1.20 4.43
C ILE A 276 25.47 -0.28 4.05
N ASP A 277 24.45 -0.93 4.61
CA ASP A 277 24.03 -2.27 4.23
C ASP A 277 22.87 -2.28 3.21
N TYR A 278 22.41 -3.49 2.87
CA TYR A 278 21.30 -3.73 1.95
C TYR A 278 19.91 -3.37 2.51
N ASN A 279 19.83 -2.87 3.75
CA ASN A 279 18.63 -2.30 4.36
C ASN A 279 18.66 -0.76 4.35
N ASN A 280 19.59 -0.16 3.58
CA ASN A 280 19.80 1.29 3.53
C ASN A 280 20.13 1.89 4.91
N ALA A 281 20.88 1.14 5.72
CA ALA A 281 21.18 1.46 7.11
C ALA A 281 22.68 1.49 7.40
N HIS A 282 23.09 2.26 8.40
CA HIS A 282 24.43 2.14 9.00
C HIS A 282 24.42 2.40 10.51
N VAL A 283 25.60 2.40 11.12
CA VAL A 283 25.77 2.46 12.59
C VAL A 283 26.41 3.79 12.99
N ARG A 284 25.85 4.50 13.98
CA ARG A 284 26.43 5.71 14.59
C ARG A 284 27.57 5.36 15.57
N PRO A 285 28.43 6.32 15.97
CA PRO A 285 29.52 6.06 16.93
C PRO A 285 29.08 5.61 18.33
N ASP A 286 27.80 5.80 18.67
CA ASP A 286 27.12 5.30 19.89
C ASP A 286 26.59 3.85 19.75
N GLY A 287 26.74 3.24 18.58
CA GLY A 287 26.24 1.91 18.26
C GLY A 287 24.82 1.86 17.69
N THR A 288 24.14 3.00 17.51
CA THR A 288 22.76 3.06 16.97
C THR A 288 22.75 2.66 15.49
N TYR A 289 22.12 1.53 15.17
CA TYR A 289 21.70 1.20 13.82
C TYR A 289 20.47 2.04 13.45
N HIS A 290 20.44 2.64 12.26
CA HIS A 290 19.37 3.55 11.83
C HIS A 290 19.20 3.55 10.30
N TYR A 291 17.99 3.88 9.84
CA TYR A 291 17.60 3.80 8.42
C TYR A 291 17.62 5.15 7.70
N HIS A 292 18.29 5.18 6.54
CA HIS A 292 18.26 6.29 5.58
C HIS A 292 17.20 6.11 4.49
N GLY A 293 16.71 4.87 4.32
CA GLY A 293 15.74 4.48 3.30
C GLY A 293 15.01 3.21 3.70
N LEU A 294 14.23 2.62 2.77
CA LEU A 294 13.44 1.42 3.08
C LEU A 294 14.30 0.22 3.51
N PRO A 295 14.06 -0.38 4.70
CA PRO A 295 14.79 -1.56 5.15
C PRO A 295 14.26 -2.83 4.51
N GLU A 296 14.88 -3.27 3.40
CA GLU A 296 14.36 -4.35 2.56
C GLU A 296 14.07 -5.65 3.34
N ALA A 297 14.95 -6.09 4.26
CA ALA A 297 14.69 -7.32 5.01
C ALA A 297 13.52 -7.20 6.01
N PHE A 298 13.32 -6.02 6.61
CA PHE A 298 12.18 -5.75 7.49
C PHE A 298 10.87 -5.66 6.71
N ILE A 299 10.83 -4.90 5.60
CA ILE A 299 9.60 -4.80 4.80
C ILE A 299 9.26 -6.12 4.09
N LEU A 300 10.25 -6.99 3.85
CA LEU A 300 10.00 -8.38 3.43
C LEU A 300 9.38 -9.24 4.55
N SER A 301 9.76 -9.07 5.83
CA SER A 301 9.14 -9.80 6.94
C SER A 301 7.68 -9.39 7.16
N LEU A 302 7.36 -8.10 6.96
CA LEU A 302 6.00 -7.56 6.96
C LEU A 302 5.18 -7.89 5.68
N GLY A 303 5.77 -8.60 4.71
CA GLY A 303 5.09 -9.03 3.48
C GLY A 303 4.73 -7.89 2.52
N VAL A 304 5.60 -6.89 2.37
CA VAL A 304 5.38 -5.75 1.46
C VAL A 304 5.45 -6.20 0.00
N HIS A 305 4.30 -6.16 -0.67
CA HIS A 305 4.10 -6.61 -2.04
C HIS A 305 3.23 -5.62 -2.82
N SER A 306 3.26 -5.66 -4.16
CA SER A 306 2.57 -4.67 -5.01
C SER A 306 1.04 -4.71 -4.95
N ASN A 307 0.47 -5.63 -4.19
CA ASN A 307 -0.95 -5.77 -3.88
C ASN A 307 -1.29 -5.47 -2.41
N LYS A 308 -0.36 -4.94 -1.61
CA LYS A 308 -0.55 -4.61 -0.19
C LYS A 308 0.10 -3.27 0.17
N MET A 309 -0.71 -2.26 0.48
CA MET A 309 -0.27 -1.09 1.26
C MET A 309 0.01 -1.54 2.70
N THR A 310 1.17 -1.20 3.25
CA THR A 310 1.64 -1.74 4.53
C THR A 310 2.22 -0.64 5.42
N LEU A 311 1.63 -0.48 6.60
CA LEU A 311 2.16 0.35 7.69
C LEU A 311 3.50 -0.23 8.18
N ILE A 312 4.51 0.62 8.36
CA ILE A 312 5.87 0.19 8.76
C ILE A 312 6.47 0.98 9.92
N ALA A 313 5.98 2.20 10.18
CA ALA A 313 6.56 3.12 11.15
C ALA A 313 5.54 4.19 11.57
N TRP A 314 5.82 4.87 12.69
CA TRP A 314 5.13 6.07 13.14
C TRP A 314 6.08 7.26 13.11
N ALA A 315 5.63 8.38 12.53
CA ALA A 315 6.40 9.62 12.48
C ALA A 315 6.33 10.39 13.80
N ALA A 316 7.28 11.31 14.00
CA ALA A 316 7.41 12.10 15.22
C ALA A 316 6.22 13.03 15.53
N ASP A 317 5.34 13.27 14.55
CA ASP A 317 4.10 14.03 14.69
C ASP A 317 2.84 13.13 14.90
N GLY A 318 3.03 11.81 15.02
CA GLY A 318 1.97 10.82 15.22
C GLY A 318 1.31 10.29 13.94
N PHE A 319 1.65 10.79 12.75
CA PHE A 319 1.10 10.25 11.50
C PHE A 319 1.78 8.92 11.09
N PRO A 320 1.05 8.00 10.43
CA PRO A 320 1.60 6.73 9.97
C PRO A 320 2.51 6.87 8.75
N ILE A 321 3.45 5.93 8.60
CA ILE A 321 4.40 5.84 7.49
C ILE A 321 4.23 4.47 6.80
N TYR A 322 4.06 4.47 5.47
CA TYR A 322 3.80 3.27 4.66
C TYR A 322 4.96 2.89 3.73
N ALA A 323 5.17 1.59 3.51
CA ALA A 323 6.20 1.12 2.59
C ALA A 323 5.72 1.04 1.14
N ARG A 324 6.36 1.80 0.26
CA ARG A 324 6.48 1.61 -1.20
C ARG A 324 5.20 1.71 -2.05
N TYR A 325 4.07 1.21 -1.58
CA TYR A 325 2.83 1.07 -2.35
C TYR A 325 1.66 1.82 -1.70
N GLY A 326 0.90 2.55 -2.52
CA GLY A 326 -0.28 3.30 -2.11
C GLY A 326 -1.34 3.33 -3.21
N TYR A 327 -2.58 3.67 -2.82
CA TYR A 327 -3.70 3.76 -3.76
C TYR A 327 -3.50 4.88 -4.79
N SER A 328 -3.68 4.56 -6.07
CA SER A 328 -3.57 5.54 -7.17
C SER A 328 -4.72 6.57 -7.15
N GLY A 329 -5.93 6.12 -6.81
CA GLY A 329 -7.02 7.00 -6.39
C GLY A 329 -6.83 7.37 -4.92
N VAL A 330 -6.40 8.61 -4.67
CA VAL A 330 -6.08 9.13 -3.32
C VAL A 330 -7.18 8.84 -2.29
N MET A 331 -8.44 8.96 -2.69
CA MET A 331 -9.63 8.66 -1.89
C MET A 331 -10.40 7.47 -2.48
N SER A 332 -9.72 6.36 -2.80
CA SER A 332 -10.37 5.16 -3.34
C SER A 332 -9.58 3.88 -3.06
N SER A 333 -10.03 3.13 -2.05
CA SER A 333 -9.45 1.84 -1.65
C SER A 333 -9.68 0.70 -2.65
N VAL A 334 -10.53 0.92 -3.65
CA VAL A 334 -10.74 0.02 -4.81
C VAL A 334 -9.88 0.37 -6.02
N SER A 335 -9.09 1.45 -5.95
CA SER A 335 -8.15 1.80 -7.02
C SER A 335 -6.91 0.90 -7.00
N PRO A 336 -6.21 0.72 -8.15
CA PRO A 336 -4.96 -0.03 -8.17
C PRO A 336 -3.90 0.58 -7.23
N LEU A 337 -3.19 -0.28 -6.51
CA LEU A 337 -1.98 0.12 -5.79
C LEU A 337 -0.85 0.38 -6.80
N VAL A 338 -0.12 1.48 -6.61
CA VAL A 338 1.03 1.88 -7.42
C VAL A 338 2.26 2.09 -6.55
N LYS A 339 3.46 2.04 -7.14
CA LYS A 339 4.68 2.47 -6.44
C LYS A 339 4.62 3.98 -6.28
N MET A 340 4.64 4.44 -5.04
CA MET A 340 4.60 5.87 -4.73
C MET A 340 5.94 6.53 -5.03
N LYS A 341 5.90 7.71 -5.64
CA LYS A 341 7.07 8.49 -6.04
C LYS A 341 7.06 9.87 -5.37
N GLY A 342 8.18 10.25 -4.75
CA GLY A 342 8.39 11.62 -4.28
C GLY A 342 8.35 12.64 -5.42
N SER A 343 7.74 13.81 -5.18
CA SER A 343 7.66 14.92 -6.17
C SER A 343 8.96 15.75 -6.25
N TYR A 344 10.10 15.06 -6.31
CA TYR A 344 11.43 15.67 -6.39
C TYR A 344 12.09 15.42 -7.74
N GLN A 345 12.87 16.40 -8.19
CA GLN A 345 13.66 16.34 -9.42
C GLN A 345 15.07 16.87 -9.20
N LEU A 346 16.01 16.45 -10.05
CA LEU A 346 17.37 16.98 -10.07
C LEU A 346 17.38 18.33 -10.78
N MET A 347 17.86 19.38 -10.11
CA MET A 347 18.04 20.69 -10.71
C MET A 347 19.02 20.59 -11.88
N LEU A 348 18.59 21.06 -13.06
CA LEU A 348 19.43 21.08 -14.27
C LEU A 348 20.23 22.39 -14.42
N THR A 349 19.95 23.39 -13.58
CA THR A 349 20.64 24.70 -13.58
C THR A 349 21.46 24.84 -12.30
N GLN A 350 22.74 24.47 -12.38
CA GLN A 350 23.61 24.38 -11.20
C GLN A 350 23.96 25.74 -10.59
N SER A 351 24.07 25.79 -9.26
CA SER A 351 24.69 26.92 -8.57
C SER A 351 26.14 27.09 -9.05
N PRO A 352 26.63 28.34 -9.24
CA PRO A 352 28.04 28.61 -9.51
C PRO A 352 28.97 28.26 -8.34
N THR A 353 28.43 27.95 -7.15
CA THR A 353 29.16 27.50 -5.97
C THR A 353 29.07 25.99 -5.75
N ARG A 354 28.52 25.21 -6.69
CA ARG A 354 28.46 23.76 -6.59
C ARG A 354 29.82 23.12 -6.94
N PRO A 355 30.30 22.14 -6.18
CA PRO A 355 31.33 21.20 -6.62
C PRO A 355 31.05 20.62 -8.02
N SER A 356 32.09 20.27 -8.77
CA SER A 356 31.95 19.87 -10.18
C SER A 356 31.06 18.63 -10.36
N VAL A 357 30.17 18.66 -11.36
CA VAL A 357 29.37 17.50 -11.78
C VAL A 357 30.20 16.37 -12.38
N ASP A 358 31.42 16.65 -12.83
CA ASP A 358 32.37 15.64 -13.32
C ASP A 358 32.99 14.82 -12.18
N THR A 359 33.06 15.39 -10.97
CA THR A 359 33.59 14.73 -9.75
C THR A 359 32.46 14.15 -8.92
N PHE A 360 31.39 14.92 -8.73
CA PHE A 360 30.24 14.61 -7.89
C PHE A 360 28.97 14.73 -8.75
N PRO A 361 28.46 13.62 -9.33
CA PRO A 361 27.28 13.63 -10.20
C PRO A 361 26.06 14.30 -9.58
N LEU A 362 25.10 14.70 -10.41
CA LEU A 362 23.81 15.21 -9.92
C LEU A 362 23.10 14.16 -9.06
N GLY A 363 22.70 14.57 -7.85
CA GLY A 363 22.13 13.71 -6.81
C GLY A 363 23.12 13.34 -5.71
N THR A 364 24.38 13.77 -5.80
CA THR A 364 25.38 13.58 -4.72
C THR A 364 25.08 14.45 -3.50
N PHE A 365 24.36 15.56 -3.67
CA PHE A 365 24.02 16.48 -2.59
C PHE A 365 22.51 16.69 -2.43
N LYS A 366 22.06 16.95 -1.21
CA LYS A 366 20.66 17.32 -0.89
C LYS A 366 20.22 18.55 -1.71
N GLN A 367 21.15 19.48 -1.88
CA GLN A 367 21.03 20.71 -2.66
C GLN A 367 21.05 20.49 -4.19
N ASP A 368 21.15 19.25 -4.70
CA ASP A 368 20.90 18.93 -6.11
C ASP A 368 19.40 18.72 -6.41
N TRP A 369 18.57 18.52 -5.38
CA TRP A 369 17.16 18.16 -5.53
C TRP A 369 16.23 19.36 -5.26
N GLU A 370 15.32 19.62 -6.19
CA GLU A 370 14.20 20.56 -6.00
C GLU A 370 12.86 19.82 -5.85
N TYR A 371 12.00 20.34 -4.98
CA TYR A 371 10.59 19.92 -4.90
C TYR A 371 9.81 20.57 -6.04
N VAL A 372 9.09 19.77 -6.81
CA VAL A 372 8.24 20.22 -7.91
C VAL A 372 6.86 19.60 -7.73
N GLU A 373 5.94 20.36 -7.15
CA GLU A 373 4.56 19.97 -6.87
C GLU A 373 3.90 19.24 -8.06
N GLY A 374 3.27 18.09 -7.78
CA GLY A 374 2.60 17.26 -8.79
C GLY A 374 3.53 16.55 -9.78
N SER A 375 4.85 16.55 -9.55
CA SER A 375 5.79 15.77 -10.38
C SER A 375 5.98 14.30 -9.95
N GLY A 376 5.42 13.94 -8.80
CA GLY A 376 5.20 12.59 -8.29
C GLY A 376 3.84 12.52 -7.61
N ASP A 377 3.69 11.57 -6.69
CA ASP A 377 2.41 11.25 -6.01
C ASP A 377 2.33 11.85 -4.59
N LEU A 378 3.40 12.50 -4.12
CA LEU A 378 3.65 12.88 -2.73
C LEU A 378 4.11 14.35 -2.61
N ASP A 379 3.93 14.93 -1.44
CA ASP A 379 4.29 16.32 -1.11
C ASP A 379 5.77 16.51 -0.71
N GLU A 380 6.12 17.72 -0.27
CA GLU A 380 7.47 18.11 0.13
C GLU A 380 8.01 17.40 1.39
N CYS A 381 7.18 16.65 2.12
CA CYS A 381 7.62 15.74 3.18
C CYS A 381 7.47 14.27 2.81
N ASN A 382 7.31 13.94 1.52
CA ASN A 382 7.11 12.57 1.03
C ASN A 382 5.85 11.89 1.60
N GLY A 383 4.81 12.68 1.88
CA GLY A 383 3.51 12.18 2.32
C GLY A 383 2.35 12.71 1.47
N ARG A 384 1.14 12.37 1.88
CA ARG A 384 -0.11 12.91 1.32
C ARG A 384 -1.26 12.64 2.29
N PHE A 385 -2.37 13.36 2.13
CA PHE A 385 -3.65 12.85 2.60
C PHE A 385 -4.15 11.73 1.65
N GLY A 386 -4.82 10.72 2.18
CA GLY A 386 -5.48 9.68 1.38
C GLY A 386 -5.93 8.48 2.21
N VAL A 387 -6.75 7.61 1.62
CA VAL A 387 -7.21 6.37 2.27
C VAL A 387 -6.09 5.35 2.42
N THR A 388 -6.17 4.54 3.47
CA THR A 388 -5.29 3.40 3.75
C THR A 388 -6.14 2.20 4.21
N PRO A 389 -5.57 0.98 4.36
CA PRO A 389 -6.31 -0.15 4.93
C PRO A 389 -6.85 0.11 6.35
N GLU A 390 -6.10 0.85 7.15
CA GLU A 390 -6.42 1.18 8.55
C GLU A 390 -7.28 2.46 8.66
N PHE A 391 -7.14 3.38 7.70
CA PHE A 391 -7.81 4.67 7.66
C PHE A 391 -8.68 4.81 6.39
N PRO A 392 -9.84 4.12 6.33
CA PRO A 392 -10.68 4.06 5.14
C PRO A 392 -11.41 5.38 4.83
N ASN A 393 -11.45 6.33 5.76
CA ASN A 393 -11.94 7.69 5.55
C ASN A 393 -10.83 8.69 5.16
N GLY A 394 -9.59 8.21 5.07
CA GLY A 394 -8.40 9.03 4.82
C GLY A 394 -7.69 9.48 6.09
N ILE A 395 -6.36 9.54 6.01
CA ILE A 395 -5.48 10.24 6.96
C ILE A 395 -4.32 10.88 6.19
N TYR A 396 -3.65 11.87 6.76
CA TYR A 396 -2.33 12.25 6.27
C TYR A 396 -1.30 11.19 6.66
N HIS A 397 -0.45 10.79 5.72
CA HIS A 397 0.50 9.70 5.92
C HIS A 397 1.74 9.87 5.03
N TYR A 398 2.89 9.43 5.55
CA TYR A 398 4.18 9.45 4.84
C TYR A 398 4.41 8.14 4.09
N TYR A 399 5.40 8.14 3.18
CA TYR A 399 5.90 6.94 2.55
C TYR A 399 7.43 6.81 2.62
N GLY A 400 7.89 5.57 2.76
CA GLY A 400 9.19 5.17 2.24
C GLY A 400 9.07 4.76 0.77
N THR A 401 10.00 5.21 -0.06
CA THR A 401 9.89 5.16 -1.53
C THR A 401 11.17 4.66 -2.21
N ASP A 402 11.04 4.08 -3.42
CA ASP A 402 12.19 3.63 -4.23
C ASP A 402 12.96 4.78 -4.90
N THR A 403 12.52 6.02 -4.67
CA THR A 403 13.14 7.26 -5.19
C THR A 403 13.37 8.24 -4.05
N TYR A 404 14.30 9.18 -4.25
CA TYR A 404 14.51 10.33 -3.37
C TYR A 404 13.16 11.00 -2.97
N PRO A 405 12.96 11.39 -1.70
CA PRO A 405 13.92 11.39 -0.58
C PRO A 405 14.17 10.03 0.11
N TYR A 406 13.58 8.93 -0.41
CA TYR A 406 13.61 7.54 0.09
C TYR A 406 12.85 7.29 1.40
N LEU A 407 12.95 8.20 2.37
CA LEU A 407 12.07 8.35 3.53
C LEU A 407 11.76 9.85 3.72
N GLN A 408 10.78 10.20 4.55
CA GLN A 408 10.47 11.60 4.85
C GLN A 408 11.67 12.33 5.46
N ARG A 409 11.83 13.63 5.18
CA ARG A 409 12.89 14.50 5.73
C ARG A 409 12.36 15.69 6.51
N CYS A 410 11.05 15.69 6.73
CA CYS A 410 10.32 16.64 7.52
C CYS A 410 8.99 16.01 7.93
N VAL A 411 8.32 16.66 8.87
CA VAL A 411 6.97 16.36 9.29
C VAL A 411 6.07 17.59 9.12
N LYS A 412 4.77 17.37 8.94
CA LYS A 412 3.76 18.41 8.70
C LYS A 412 2.70 18.47 9.80
N GLY A 413 2.59 17.46 10.65
CA GLY A 413 1.77 17.51 11.84
C GLY A 413 2.40 18.36 12.95
N VAL A 414 1.61 18.60 14.01
CA VAL A 414 2.12 19.16 15.26
C VAL A 414 3.00 18.12 15.95
N VAL A 415 4.31 18.36 15.94
CA VAL A 415 5.22 17.77 16.93
C VAL A 415 4.98 18.50 18.26
N GLU A 416 4.50 17.79 19.28
CA GLU A 416 4.56 18.32 20.64
C GLU A 416 6.02 18.32 21.09
N ASP A 417 6.48 19.39 21.76
CA ASP A 417 7.83 19.44 22.34
C ASP A 417 8.00 18.24 23.27
N ALA A 418 8.78 17.24 22.84
CA ALA A 418 9.01 16.03 23.62
C ALA A 418 9.54 16.42 24.99
N LEU A 419 8.75 16.14 26.05
CA LEU A 419 9.08 16.53 27.42
C LEU A 419 10.51 16.06 27.73
N GLU A 420 11.41 17.01 28.01
CA GLU A 420 12.84 16.73 28.19
C GLU A 420 13.07 15.81 29.39
N GLY A 421 13.06 14.50 29.12
CA GLY A 421 13.22 13.42 30.08
C GLY A 421 14.65 13.31 30.59
N ASP A 422 15.03 14.27 31.42
CA ASP A 422 16.13 14.23 32.40
C ASP A 422 17.42 13.51 31.94
N ARG A 423 18.06 14.03 30.89
CA ARG A 423 19.44 13.66 30.53
C ARG A 423 20.44 14.29 31.53
N SER A 424 20.53 13.73 32.73
CA SER A 424 21.41 14.15 33.84
C SER A 424 22.62 13.24 34.05
#